data_AF-A0A8S9ID90-F1
#
_entry.id   AF-A0A8S9ID90-F1
#
_cell.length_a   1.000
_cell.length_b   1.000
_cell.length_c   1.000
_cell.angle_alpha   90.00
_cell.angle_beta   90.00
_cell.angle_gamma   90.00
#
_symmetry.space_group_name_H-M   'P 1'
#
loop_
_entity.id
_entity.type
_entity.pdbx_description
1 polymer ?
#
loop_
_entity_poly.entity_id
_entity_poly.type
_entity_poly.pdbx_seq_one_letter_code
_entity_poly.pdbx_strand_id
1 'polypeptide(L)'
;MEKKSADTTKGMFSRRNLVPRLILRTLYMAFCGFMAAMLPFFGDINAVVGAIGFIPLDFVLPMLLYNMTYKPTKKSFTYWINMTIMVVFTCAGLMGAFSSVRKLVLDANKFKLFSSDVVD
;
A
#
# COMPACT_ATOMS: atom_id res chain seq x y z
N MET A 1 12.48 -23.20 -1.96
CA MET A 1 10.99 -23.29 -1.99
C MET A 1 10.42 -22.91 -3.36
N GLU A 2 10.93 -21.88 -4.05
CA GLU A 2 10.38 -21.38 -5.32
C GLU A 2 10.39 -22.40 -6.47
N LYS A 3 11.46 -23.20 -6.63
CA LYS A 3 11.56 -24.26 -7.65
C LYS A 3 10.51 -25.38 -7.53
N LYS A 4 9.83 -25.49 -6.38
CA LYS A 4 8.81 -26.53 -6.13
C LYS A 4 7.40 -26.06 -6.45
N SER A 5 7.18 -24.74 -6.52
CA SER A 5 5.86 -24.14 -6.75
C SER A 5 5.62 -23.69 -8.20
N ALA A 6 6.69 -23.36 -8.93
CA ALA A 6 6.60 -22.94 -10.32
C ALA A 6 7.75 -23.55 -11.13
N ASP A 7 7.40 -24.14 -12.28
CA ASP A 7 8.34 -24.74 -13.22
C ASP A 7 8.43 -23.84 -14.45
N THR A 8 9.57 -23.14 -14.61
CA THR A 8 9.80 -22.16 -15.68
C THR A 8 9.96 -22.81 -17.06
N THR A 9 10.11 -24.13 -17.13
CA THR A 9 10.24 -24.88 -18.39
C THR A 9 8.90 -25.25 -19.02
N LYS A 10 7.80 -25.12 -18.27
CA LYS A 10 6.43 -25.42 -18.74
C LYS A 10 5.65 -24.12 -18.95
N GLY A 11 4.71 -24.15 -19.91
CA GLY A 11 3.86 -23.00 -20.19
C GLY A 11 3.11 -22.51 -18.94
N MET A 12 2.87 -21.19 -18.84
CA MET A 12 2.32 -20.53 -17.64
C MET A 12 0.99 -21.14 -17.14
N PHE A 13 0.16 -21.66 -18.05
CA PHE A 13 -1.14 -22.27 -17.76
C PHE A 13 -1.10 -23.80 -17.65
N SER A 14 0.09 -24.42 -17.63
CA SER A 14 0.21 -25.85 -17.37
C SER A 14 -0.33 -26.18 -15.98
N ARG A 15 -1.03 -27.31 -15.82
CA ARG A 15 -1.60 -27.74 -14.52
C ARG A 15 -0.56 -27.73 -13.39
N ARG A 16 0.72 -28.01 -13.69
CA ARG A 16 1.84 -28.00 -12.73
C ARG A 16 2.14 -26.62 -12.15
N ASN A 17 1.86 -25.55 -12.89
CA ASN A 17 2.11 -24.16 -12.48
C ASN A 17 0.83 -23.44 -12.06
N LEU A 18 -0.30 -23.75 -12.71
CA LEU A 18 -1.59 -23.12 -12.46
C LEU A 18 -2.19 -23.53 -11.11
N VAL A 19 -2.15 -24.83 -10.76
CA VAL A 19 -2.77 -25.32 -9.51
C VAL A 19 -2.07 -24.74 -8.27
N PRO A 20 -0.73 -24.79 -8.12
CA PRO A 20 -0.06 -24.17 -6.98
C PRO A 20 -0.28 -22.65 -6.93
N ARG A 21 -0.28 -21.99 -8.10
CA ARG A 21 -0.51 -20.55 -8.20
C ARG A 21 -1.90 -20.16 -7.71
N LEU A 22 -2.94 -20.91 -8.08
CA LEU A 22 -4.30 -20.66 -7.62
C LEU A 22 -4.43 -20.91 -6.12
N ILE A 23 -3.89 -22.03 -5.61
CA ILE A 23 -3.94 -22.33 -4.17
C ILE A 23 -3.26 -21.23 -3.36
N LEU A 24 -2.04 -20.85 -3.73
CA LEU A 24 -1.30 -19.79 -3.03
C LEU A 24 -2.03 -18.44 -3.09
N ARG A 25 -2.58 -18.08 -4.25
CA ARG A 25 -3.28 -16.80 -4.43
C ARG A 25 -4.58 -16.76 -3.63
N THR A 26 -5.36 -17.85 -3.66
CA THR A 26 -6.61 -17.94 -2.91
C THR A 26 -6.34 -17.97 -1.41
N LEU A 27 -5.34 -18.74 -0.94
CA LEU A 27 -4.97 -18.80 0.47
C LEU A 27 -4.48 -17.45 0.98
N TYR A 28 -3.62 -16.77 0.20
CA TYR A 28 -3.16 -15.42 0.51
C TYR A 28 -4.33 -14.43 0.60
N MET A 29 -5.22 -14.43 -0.39
CA MET A 29 -6.34 -13.50 -0.42
C MET A 29 -7.37 -13.78 0.67
N ALA A 30 -7.63 -15.06 0.98
CA ALA A 30 -8.47 -15.46 2.09
C ALA A 30 -7.89 -15.01 3.44
N PHE A 31 -6.57 -15.16 3.64
CA PHE A 31 -5.89 -14.66 4.83
C PHE A 31 -5.99 -13.14 4.97
N CYS A 32 -5.73 -12.39 3.89
CA CYS A 32 -5.90 -10.94 3.88
C CYS A 32 -7.34 -10.52 4.19
N GLY A 33 -8.33 -11.18 3.57
CA GLY A 33 -9.74 -10.92 3.82
C GLY A 33 -10.16 -11.24 5.25
N PHE A 34 -9.64 -12.33 5.82
CA PHE A 34 -9.87 -12.68 7.22
C PHE A 34 -9.31 -11.62 8.18
N MET A 35 -8.09 -11.13 7.96
CA MET A 35 -7.50 -10.06 8.76
C MET A 35 -8.27 -8.75 8.64
N ALA A 36 -8.75 -8.42 7.43
CA ALA A 36 -9.58 -7.24 7.19
C ALA A 36 -10.95 -7.34 7.90
N ALA A 37 -11.56 -8.52 7.95
CA ALA A 37 -12.82 -8.74 8.66
C ALA A 37 -12.65 -8.72 10.20
N MET A 38 -11.49 -9.13 10.70
CA MET A 38 -11.21 -9.19 12.14
C MET A 38 -10.88 -7.82 12.75
N LEU A 39 -10.38 -6.88 11.95
CA LEU A 39 -9.97 -5.55 12.41
C LEU A 39 -10.90 -4.47 11.81
N PRO A 40 -11.85 -3.91 12.58
CA PRO A 40 -12.78 -2.90 12.06
C PRO A 40 -12.07 -1.61 11.61
N PHE A 41 -10.83 -1.37 12.04
CA PHE A 41 -9.98 -0.24 11.68
C PHE A 41 -8.94 -0.58 10.59
N PHE A 42 -9.11 -1.68 9.85
CA PHE A 42 -8.19 -2.05 8.75
C PHE A 42 -8.07 -0.95 7.68
N GLY A 43 -9.11 -0.14 7.49
CA GLY A 43 -9.07 1.05 6.64
C GLY A 43 -8.01 2.07 7.08
N ASP A 44 -7.86 2.32 8.38
CA ASP A 44 -6.87 3.25 8.90
C ASP A 44 -5.44 2.70 8.78
N ILE A 45 -5.25 1.38 8.93
CA ILE A 45 -3.97 0.71 8.65
C ILE A 45 -3.55 0.97 7.21
N ASN A 46 -4.47 0.74 6.26
CA ASN A 46 -4.20 0.98 4.85
C ASN A 46 -3.95 2.46 4.55
N ALA A 47 -4.62 3.38 5.25
CA ALA A 47 -4.39 4.82 5.10
C ALA A 47 -2.99 5.23 5.59
N VAL A 48 -2.49 4.65 6.68
CA VAL A 48 -1.10 4.86 7.14
C VAL A 48 -0.10 4.34 6.11
N VAL A 49 -0.29 3.13 5.59
CA VAL A 49 0.57 2.54 4.55
C VAL A 49 0.54 3.37 3.27
N GLY A 50 -0.65 3.84 2.88
CA GLY A 50 -0.89 4.80 1.80
C GLY A 50 -0.03 6.06 1.95
N ALA A 51 -0.16 6.70 3.10
CA ALA A 51 0.45 7.99 3.35
C ALA A 51 1.99 7.94 3.44
N ILE A 52 2.54 6.89 4.05
CA ILE A 52 3.99 6.75 4.26
C ILE A 52 4.67 6.09 3.05
N GLY A 53 4.02 5.10 2.44
CA GLY A 53 4.60 4.29 1.37
C GLY A 53 4.21 4.79 -0.01
N PHE A 54 2.91 4.70 -0.32
CA PHE A 54 2.43 4.94 -1.69
C PHE A 54 2.57 6.39 -2.13
N ILE A 55 2.26 7.36 -1.27
CA ILE A 55 2.33 8.78 -1.66
C ILE A 55 3.76 9.19 -2.07
N PRO A 56 4.82 8.91 -1.27
CA PRO A 56 6.19 9.21 -1.70
C PRO A 56 6.62 8.38 -2.91
N LEU A 57 6.26 7.10 -2.96
CA LEU A 57 6.70 6.21 -4.03
C LEU A 57 6.06 6.54 -5.38
N ASP A 58 4.79 6.93 -5.40
CA ASP A 58 4.03 7.15 -6.64
C ASP A 58 4.08 8.61 -7.11
N PHE A 59 4.12 9.59 -6.20
CA PHE A 59 4.06 11.01 -6.56
C PHE A 59 5.37 11.76 -6.38
N VAL A 60 6.22 11.38 -5.42
CA VAL A 60 7.46 12.11 -5.15
C VAL A 60 8.63 11.50 -5.91
N LEU A 61 8.76 10.17 -5.87
CA LEU A 61 9.89 9.45 -6.45
C LEU A 61 10.00 9.63 -7.97
N PRO A 62 8.93 9.51 -8.80
CA PRO A 62 9.07 9.66 -10.24
C PRO A 62 9.49 11.08 -10.63
N MET A 63 9.00 12.08 -9.90
CA MET A 63 9.31 13.50 -10.14
C MET A 63 10.75 13.83 -9.73
N LEU A 64 11.21 13.23 -8.63
CA LEU A 64 12.61 13.31 -8.20
C LEU A 64 13.54 12.67 -9.23
N LEU A 65 13.23 11.45 -9.68
CA LEU A 65 14.00 10.70 -10.67
C LEU A 65 14.04 11.44 -12.02
N TYR A 66 12.91 12.01 -12.45
CA TYR A 66 12.86 12.84 -13.66
C TYR A 66 13.80 14.04 -13.56
N ASN A 67 13.74 14.78 -12.44
CA ASN A 67 14.60 15.93 -12.22
C ASN A 67 16.08 15.56 -12.14
N MET A 68 16.43 14.41 -11.58
CA MET A 68 17.81 13.90 -11.53
C MET A 68 18.34 13.50 -12.91
N THR A 69 17.49 12.86 -13.73
CA THR A 69 17.88 12.28 -15.02
C THR A 69 17.99 13.35 -16.11
N TYR A 70 16.97 14.19 -16.26
CA TYR A 70 16.88 15.16 -17.34
C TYR A 70 17.46 16.53 -16.98
N LYS A 71 17.72 16.78 -15.69
CA LYS A 71 18.27 18.05 -15.16
C LYS A 71 17.67 19.29 -15.85
N PRO A 72 16.33 19.42 -15.88
CA PRO A 72 15.68 20.53 -16.57
C PRO A 72 16.16 21.86 -15.97
N THR A 73 16.34 22.87 -16.82
CA THR A 73 16.71 24.22 -16.38
C THR A 73 15.72 24.71 -15.32
N LYS A 74 16.21 25.34 -14.25
CA LYS A 74 15.39 25.85 -13.12
C LYS A 74 14.29 26.85 -13.51
N LYS A 75 14.35 27.41 -14.73
CA LYS A 75 13.34 28.31 -15.31
C LYS A 75 12.28 27.58 -16.14
N SER A 76 12.46 26.28 -16.39
CA SER A 76 11.52 25.48 -17.17
C SER A 76 10.23 25.27 -16.40
N PHE A 77 9.11 25.43 -17.10
CA PHE A 77 7.77 25.17 -16.59
C PHE A 77 7.64 23.75 -16.03
N THR A 78 8.26 22.77 -16.69
CA THR A 78 8.30 21.37 -16.24
C THR A 78 8.97 21.20 -14.88
N TYR A 79 10.05 21.94 -14.60
CA TYR A 79 10.73 21.86 -13.30
C TYR A 79 9.85 22.38 -12.16
N TRP A 80 9.12 23.47 -12.39
CA TRP A 80 8.19 24.04 -11.42
C TRP A 80 6.99 23.13 -11.12
N ILE A 81 6.42 22.50 -12.15
CA ILE A 81 5.36 21.50 -11.97
C ILE A 81 5.89 20.33 -11.13
N ASN A 82 7.05 19.79 -11.49
CA ASN A 82 7.63 18.66 -10.78
C ASN A 82 7.92 19.00 -9.32
N MET A 83 8.46 20.19 -9.06
CA MET A 83 8.70 20.68 -7.70
C MET A 83 7.41 20.85 -6.91
N THR A 84 6.37 21.41 -7.53
CA THR A 84 5.06 21.61 -6.88
C THR A 84 4.43 20.28 -6.49
N ILE A 85 4.43 19.29 -7.39
CA ILE A 85 3.91 17.94 -7.12
C ILE A 85 4.68 17.32 -5.95
N MET A 86 6.02 17.35 -5.96
CA MET A 86 6.81 16.80 -4.86
C MET A 86 6.46 17.43 -3.51
N VAL A 87 6.35 18.76 -3.44
CA VAL A 87 6.05 19.46 -2.18
C VAL A 87 4.63 19.15 -1.70
N VAL A 88 3.62 19.28 -2.57
CA VAL A 88 2.21 19.08 -2.21
C VAL A 88 1.97 17.65 -1.72
N PHE A 89 2.47 16.64 -2.44
CA PHE A 89 2.27 15.25 -2.05
C PHE A 89 3.11 14.85 -0.84
N THR A 90 4.28 15.45 -0.61
CA THR A 90 5.02 15.25 0.63
C THR A 90 4.23 15.79 1.84
N CYS A 91 3.68 17.00 1.72
CA CYS A 91 2.82 17.57 2.77
C CYS A 91 1.56 16.71 2.99
N ALA A 92 0.91 16.26 1.92
CA ALA A 92 -0.25 15.38 2.00
C ALA A 92 0.08 14.03 2.66
N GLY A 93 1.24 13.45 2.35
CA GLY A 93 1.74 12.23 2.99
C GLY A 93 1.96 12.41 4.49
N LEU A 94 2.60 13.51 4.91
CA LEU A 94 2.81 13.80 6.33
C LEU A 94 1.48 14.02 7.08
N MET A 95 0.58 14.83 6.53
CA MET A 95 -0.74 15.08 7.14
C MET A 95 -1.59 13.80 7.19
N GLY A 96 -1.58 13.02 6.10
CA GLY A 96 -2.28 11.75 5.98
C GLY A 96 -1.75 10.73 6.98
N ALA A 97 -0.43 10.62 7.13
CA ALA A 97 0.21 9.72 8.08
C ALA A 97 -0.18 10.12 9.51
N PHE A 98 -0.06 11.40 9.87
CA PHE A 98 -0.42 11.87 11.21
C PHE A 98 -1.91 11.62 11.53
N SER A 99 -2.81 11.98 10.61
CA SER A 99 -4.25 11.79 10.79
C SER A 99 -4.61 10.30 10.95
N SER A 100 -4.05 9.45 10.10
CA SER A 100 -4.39 8.02 10.08
C SER A 100 -3.80 7.29 11.29
N VAL A 101 -2.56 7.62 11.69
CA VAL A 101 -1.95 7.07 12.91
C VAL A 101 -2.76 7.47 14.15
N ARG A 102 -3.21 8.72 14.24
CA ARG A 102 -4.05 9.16 15.37
C ARG A 102 -5.36 8.38 15.45
N LYS A 103 -6.07 8.22 14.33
CA LYS A 103 -7.32 7.44 14.29
C LYS A 103 -7.08 5.98 14.65
N LEU A 104 -6.05 5.38 14.06
CA LEU A 104 -5.64 4.01 14.35
C LEU A 104 -5.35 3.79 15.83
N VAL A 105 -4.64 4.71 16.50
CA VAL A 105 -4.36 4.59 17.94
C VAL A 105 -5.64 4.70 18.78
N LEU A 106 -6.54 5.63 18.42
CA LEU A 106 -7.81 5.81 19.12
C LEU A 106 -8.73 4.58 18.97
N ASP A 107 -8.83 4.04 17.77
CA ASP A 107 -9.69 2.89 17.47
C ASP A 107 -9.09 1.59 18.02
N ALA A 108 -7.77 1.43 17.98
CA ALA A 108 -7.08 0.31 18.62
C ALA A 108 -7.25 0.32 20.16
N ASN A 109 -7.34 1.51 20.79
CA ASN A 109 -7.56 1.61 22.23
C ASN A 109 -8.99 1.23 22.64
N LYS A 110 -9.98 1.51 21.78
CA LYS A 110 -11.39 1.11 21.97
C LYS A 110 -11.66 -0.34 21.59
N PHE A 111 -10.75 -0.98 20.86
CA PHE A 111 -10.94 -2.30 20.33
C PHE A 111 -10.81 -3.36 21.43
N LYS A 112 -11.95 -3.96 21.81
CA LYS A 112 -11.99 -5.25 22.50
C LYS A 112 -12.33 -6.34 21.49
N LEU A 113 -11.40 -7.27 21.29
CA LEU A 113 -11.58 -8.45 20.47
C LEU A 113 -12.73 -9.28 21.06
N PHE A 114 -13.87 -9.35 20.37
CA PHE A 114 -15.09 -10.05 20.79
C PHE A 114 -15.74 -9.53 22.09
N SER A 115 -15.85 -8.20 22.28
CA SER A 115 -16.73 -7.69 23.36
C SER A 115 -18.19 -7.93 22.99
N SER A 116 -18.85 -8.78 23.76
CA SER A 116 -20.27 -9.11 23.68
C SER A 116 -21.13 -8.05 24.37
N ASP A 117 -21.07 -6.79 23.93
CA ASP A 117 -22.06 -5.80 24.32
C ASP A 117 -23.01 -5.62 23.15
N VAL A 118 -24.07 -6.45 23.19
CA VAL A 118 -25.29 -6.22 22.43
C VAL A 118 -25.85 -4.92 22.98
N VAL A 119 -25.67 -3.83 22.27
CA VAL A 119 -26.36 -2.58 22.57
C VAL A 119 -27.78 -2.76 22.06
N ASP A 120 -28.72 -2.96 22.99
CA ASP A 120 -30.16 -2.74 22.74
C ASP A 120 -30.43 -1.31 22.24
#